data_AF-A0A7J0DW77-F1
#
_entry.id   AF-A0A7J0DW77-F1
#
_cell.length_a   1.000
_cell.length_b   1.000
_cell.length_c   1.000
_cell.angle_alpha   90.00
_cell.angle_beta   90.00
_cell.angle_gamma   90.00
#
_symmetry.space_group_name_H-M   'P 1'
#
loop_
_entity.id
_entity.type
_entity.pdbx_description
1 polymer ?
#
loop_
_entity_poly.entity_id
_entity_poly.type
_entity_poly.pdbx_seq_one_letter_code
_entity_poly.pdbx_strand_id
1 'polypeptide(L)'
;MFKFSSPKEPSGGVYFMKQTVGNACGTIGLLHAVGNVTSEIKLLEGSFLDRFFKSTATMDPLERAAFLEKDREMEVAHSVAATAGETEVSFGS
;
A
#
# COMPACT_ATOMS: atom_id res chain seq x y z
N MET A 1 20.15 19.28 22.56
CA MET A 1 20.72 18.38 21.53
C MET A 1 19.64 17.38 21.14
N PHE A 2 18.96 17.60 20.01
CA PHE A 2 17.88 16.71 19.56
C PHE A 2 18.49 15.48 18.90
N LYS A 3 18.21 14.32 19.50
CA LYS A 3 18.69 13.02 19.03
C LYS A 3 17.77 12.59 17.88
N PHE A 4 18.21 12.78 16.63
CA PHE A 4 17.54 12.18 15.48
C PHE A 4 17.60 10.66 15.65
N SER A 5 16.44 10.05 15.88
CA SER A 5 16.33 8.59 15.86
C SER A 5 16.34 8.17 14.40
N SER A 6 17.30 7.33 14.02
CA SER A 6 17.34 6.70 12.71
C SER A 6 15.99 6.04 12.40
N PRO A 7 15.55 5.99 11.13
CA PRO A 7 14.37 5.22 10.75
C PRO A 7 14.52 3.81 11.31
N LYS A 8 13.59 3.39 12.18
CA LYS A 8 13.58 2.02 12.66
C LYS A 8 13.19 1.14 11.47
N GLU A 9 14.10 0.26 11.06
CA GLU A 9 13.76 -0.87 10.22
C GLU A 9 12.55 -1.58 10.86
N PRO A 10 11.48 -1.88 10.09
CA PRO A 10 10.34 -2.59 10.63
C PRO A 10 10.82 -3.89 11.29
N SER A 11 10.29 -4.22 12.47
CA SER A 11 10.50 -5.55 13.04
C SER A 11 10.11 -6.59 12.00
N GLY A 12 10.87 -7.69 11.88
CA GLY A 12 10.81 -8.64 10.76
C GLY A 12 9.48 -9.36 10.48
N GLY A 13 8.37 -8.93 11.09
CA GLY A 13 7.00 -9.39 10.80
C GLY A 13 6.04 -8.29 10.30
N VAL A 14 6.48 -7.03 10.17
CA VAL A 14 5.60 -5.94 9.71
C VAL A 14 5.63 -5.82 8.20
N TYR A 15 4.45 -5.87 7.56
CA TYR A 15 4.29 -5.52 6.16
C TYR A 15 4.19 -4.00 6.02
N PHE A 16 5.27 -3.38 5.55
CA PHE A 16 5.39 -1.93 5.36
C PHE A 16 5.80 -1.57 3.94
N MET A 17 5.29 -0.45 3.42
CA MET A 17 5.67 0.12 2.13
C MET A 17 5.56 1.64 2.17
N LYS A 18 6.41 2.34 1.42
CA LYS A 18 6.36 3.81 1.33
C LYS A 18 5.25 4.25 0.37
N GLN A 19 4.67 5.41 0.65
CA GLN A 19 3.82 6.09 -0.32
C GLN A 19 4.69 6.98 -1.21
N THR A 20 4.74 6.64 -2.48
CA THR A 20 5.45 7.39 -3.53
C THR A 20 4.49 7.95 -4.59
N VAL A 21 3.23 7.48 -4.58
CA VAL A 21 2.14 7.93 -5.46
C VAL A 21 1.21 8.91 -4.74
N GLY A 22 0.91 10.03 -5.38
CA GLY A 22 -0.09 11.00 -4.91
C GLY A 22 -1.49 10.38 -4.84
N ASN A 23 -2.30 10.81 -3.87
CA ASN A 23 -3.67 10.31 -3.61
C ASN A 23 -3.80 8.82 -3.24
N ALA A 24 -2.73 8.03 -3.27
CA ALA A 24 -2.75 6.61 -2.94
C ALA A 24 -2.82 6.27 -1.43
N CYS A 25 -2.94 7.26 -0.55
CA CYS A 25 -2.86 7.05 0.91
C CYS A 25 -3.94 6.07 1.44
N GLY A 26 -5.16 6.14 0.91
CA GLY A 26 -6.24 5.22 1.29
C GLY A 26 -5.94 3.78 0.88
N THR A 27 -5.47 3.56 -0.34
CA THR A 27 -5.10 2.23 -0.84
C THR A 27 -3.90 1.66 -0.08
N ILE A 28 -2.89 2.48 0.17
CA ILE A 28 -1.71 2.07 0.96
C ILE A 28 -2.11 1.73 2.39
N GLY A 29 -3.02 2.49 3.00
CA GLY A 29 -3.57 2.18 4.31
C GLY A 29 -4.27 0.81 4.35
N LEU A 30 -5.08 0.50 3.33
CA LEU A 30 -5.71 -0.82 3.20
C LEU A 30 -4.67 -1.94 3.02
N LEU A 31 -3.65 -1.73 2.19
CA LEU A 31 -2.57 -2.71 1.98
C LEU A 31 -1.76 -2.96 3.25
N HIS A 32 -1.51 -1.92 4.05
CA HIS A 32 -0.90 -2.09 5.37
C HIS A 32 -1.81 -2.87 6.31
N ALA A 33 -3.10 -2.51 6.40
CA ALA A 33 -4.04 -3.19 7.29
C ALA A 33 -4.16 -4.69 6.95
N VAL A 34 -4.41 -5.00 5.68
CA VAL A 34 -4.56 -6.38 5.19
C VAL A 34 -3.25 -7.15 5.28
N GLY A 35 -2.13 -6.54 4.84
CA GLY A 35 -0.81 -7.19 4.79
C GLY A 35 -0.32 -7.68 6.15
N ASN A 36 -0.65 -6.94 7.22
CA ASN A 36 -0.24 -7.28 8.58
C ASN A 36 -1.15 -8.30 9.29
N VAL A 37 -2.27 -8.70 8.68
CA VAL A 37 -3.19 -9.73 9.23
C VAL A 37 -3.39 -10.89 8.25
N THR A 38 -2.54 -11.05 7.24
CA THR A 38 -2.67 -12.09 6.20
C THR A 38 -2.68 -13.52 6.75
N SER A 39 -2.13 -13.78 7.94
CA SER A 39 -2.23 -15.06 8.63
C SER A 39 -3.60 -15.33 9.27
N GLU A 40 -4.42 -14.30 9.46
CA GLU A 40 -5.72 -14.34 10.13
C GLU A 40 -6.90 -14.26 9.16
N ILE A 41 -6.65 -13.79 7.92
CA ILE A 41 -7.67 -13.67 6.87
C ILE A 41 -7.37 -14.60 5.70
N LYS A 42 -8.42 -15.17 5.12
CA LYS A 42 -8.28 -15.97 3.90
C LYS A 42 -8.53 -15.10 2.68
N LEU A 43 -7.45 -14.73 1.99
CA LEU A 43 -7.57 -14.12 0.67
C LEU A 43 -8.02 -15.17 -0.36
N LEU A 44 -8.83 -14.72 -1.31
CA LEU A 44 -9.21 -15.57 -2.44
C LEU A 44 -7.97 -15.84 -3.29
N GLU A 45 -7.66 -17.11 -3.52
CA GLU A 45 -6.50 -17.51 -4.32
C GLU A 45 -6.59 -16.93 -5.73
N GLY A 46 -5.50 -16.34 -6.20
CA GLY A 46 -5.45 -15.67 -7.48
C GLY A 46 -6.18 -14.32 -7.51
N SER A 47 -6.74 -13.82 -6.41
CA SER A 47 -7.21 -12.43 -6.33
C SER A 47 -6.05 -11.43 -6.42
N PHE A 48 -6.36 -10.16 -6.68
CA PHE A 48 -5.36 -9.08 -6.72
C PHE A 48 -4.52 -9.06 -5.43
N LEU A 49 -5.16 -9.04 -4.25
CA LEU A 49 -4.45 -8.99 -2.98
C LEU A 49 -3.58 -10.23 -2.73
N ASP A 50 -4.07 -11.43 -3.09
CA ASP A 50 -3.28 -12.67 -2.99
C ASP A 50 -2.01 -12.61 -3.84
N ARG A 51 -2.14 -12.22 -5.11
CA ARG A 51 -1.00 -12.08 -6.03
C ARG A 51 -0.05 -10.96 -5.58
N PHE A 52 -0.60 -9.84 -5.14
CA PHE A 52 0.18 -8.70 -4.66
C PHE A 52 1.07 -9.09 -3.49
N PHE A 53 0.50 -9.59 -2.38
CA PHE A 53 1.30 -9.95 -1.19
C PHE A 53 2.29 -11.08 -1.44
N LYS A 54 1.98 -12.05 -2.31
CA LYS A 54 2.93 -13.09 -2.71
C LYS A 54 4.10 -12.51 -3.50
N SER A 55 3.84 -11.57 -4.40
CA SER A 55 4.87 -10.99 -5.29
C SER A 55 5.79 -10.02 -4.55
N THR A 56 5.32 -9.41 -3.47
CA THR A 56 6.02 -8.37 -2.71
C THR A 56 6.58 -8.84 -1.37
N ALA A 57 6.41 -10.12 -1.02
CA ALA A 57 6.76 -10.67 0.29
C ALA A 57 8.22 -10.41 0.68
N THR A 58 9.14 -10.57 -0.28
CA THR A 58 10.59 -10.43 -0.07
C THR A 58 11.13 -9.03 -0.43
N MET A 59 10.27 -8.14 -0.91
CA MET A 59 10.66 -6.79 -1.33
C MET A 59 10.82 -5.85 -0.13
N ASP A 60 11.75 -4.90 -0.26
CA ASP A 60 11.88 -3.81 0.69
C ASP A 60 10.74 -2.76 0.53
N PRO A 61 10.57 -1.81 1.49
CA PRO A 61 9.48 -0.84 1.45
C PRO A 61 9.45 0.07 0.21
N LEU A 62 10.58 0.35 -0.42
CA LEU A 62 10.68 1.14 -1.65
C LEU A 62 10.36 0.28 -2.87
N GLU A 63 10.87 -0.95 -2.91
CA GLU A 63 10.56 -1.90 -3.97
C GLU A 63 9.06 -2.21 -4.04
N ARG A 64 8.41 -2.36 -2.87
CA ARG A 64 6.95 -2.49 -2.78
C ARG A 64 6.22 -1.29 -3.38
N ALA A 65 6.70 -0.08 -3.12
CA ALA A 65 6.12 1.15 -3.65
C ALA A 65 6.28 1.23 -5.17
N ALA A 66 7.47 0.91 -5.68
CA ALA A 66 7.74 0.85 -7.12
C ALA A 66 6.97 -0.28 -7.82
N PHE A 67 6.71 -1.39 -7.14
CA PHE A 67 5.84 -2.46 -7.65
C PHE A 67 4.40 -1.95 -7.79
N LEU A 68 3.90 -1.26 -6.76
CA LEU A 68 2.58 -0.64 -6.74
C LEU A 68 2.38 0.36 -7.90
N GLU A 69 3.40 1.17 -8.17
CA GLU A 69 3.40 2.16 -9.26
C GLU A 69 3.32 1.53 -10.65
N LYS A 70 3.96 0.39 -10.84
CA LYS A 70 4.01 -0.32 -12.13
C LYS A 70 2.76 -1.17 -12.36
N ASP A 71 2.02 -1.49 -11.31
CA ASP A 71 0.83 -2.32 -11.39
C ASP A 71 -0.38 -1.51 -11.87
N ARG A 72 -0.55 -1.52 -13.20
CA ARG A 72 -1.62 -0.82 -13.93
C ARG A 72 -3.04 -1.26 -13.50
N GLU A 73 -3.20 -2.45 -12.89
CA GLU A 73 -4.50 -2.87 -12.32
C GLU A 73 -4.91 -1.99 -11.14
N MET A 74 -3.94 -1.48 -10.36
CA MET A 74 -4.23 -0.66 -9.20
C MET A 74 -4.52 0.79 -9.56
N GLU A 75 -3.93 1.34 -10.63
CA GLU A 75 -4.27 2.68 -11.14
C GLU A 75 -5.77 2.79 -11.48
N VAL A 76 -6.33 1.72 -12.07
CA VAL A 76 -7.76 1.61 -12.41
C VAL A 76 -8.62 1.43 -11.17
N ALA A 77 -8.27 0.50 -10.26
CA ALA A 77 -9.02 0.28 -9.03
C ALA A 77 -8.99 1.52 -8.09
N HIS A 78 -7.87 2.26 -8.08
CA HIS A 78 -7.69 3.48 -7.32
C HIS A 78 -8.51 4.64 -7.90
N SER A 79 -8.52 4.84 -9.23
CA SER A 79 -9.43 5.80 -9.87
C SER A 79 -10.88 5.52 -9.50
N VAL A 80 -11.31 4.25 -9.59
CA VAL A 80 -12.69 3.86 -9.27
C VAL A 80 -13.04 4.14 -7.80
N ALA A 81 -12.17 3.76 -6.86
CA ALA A 81 -12.39 4.00 -5.43
C ALA A 81 -12.35 5.49 -5.05
N ALA A 82 -11.46 6.28 -5.68
CA ALA A 82 -11.40 7.72 -5.50
C ALA A 82 -12.64 8.43 -6.07
N THR A 83 -13.19 7.95 -7.20
CA THR A 83 -14.46 8.45 -7.76
C THR A 83 -15.72 7.95 -7.07
N ALA A 84 -15.63 6.90 -6.25
CA ALA A 84 -16.77 6.36 -5.50
C ALA A 84 -17.04 7.11 -4.18
N GLY A 85 -16.15 8.00 -3.76
CA GLY A 85 -16.41 8.94 -2.67
C GLY A 85 -17.20 10.14 -3.17
N GLU A 86 -18.35 10.44 -2.57
CA GLU A 86 -19.26 11.55 -2.94
C GLU A 86 -18.71 12.96 -2.65
N THR A 87 -17.39 13.16 -2.61
CA THR A 87 -16.80 14.50 -2.38
C THR A 87 -15.61 14.74 -3.30
N GLU A 88 -15.72 15.80 -4.08
CA GLU A 88 -14.66 16.34 -4.93
C GLU A 88 -13.46 16.78 -4.06
N VAL A 89 -12.26 16.32 -4.40
CA VAL A 89 -11.02 16.83 -3.79
C VAL A 89 -10.77 18.21 -4.40
N SER A 90 -11.21 19.26 -3.70
CA SER A 90 -10.92 20.64 -4.08
C SER A 90 -9.40 20.88 -3.97
N PHE A 91 -8.72 20.93 -5.12
CA PHE A 91 -7.41 21.57 -5.20
C PHE A 91 -7.64 23.07 -5.06
N GLY A 92 -7.49 23.57 -3.84
CA GLY A 92 -7.51 25.01 -3.58
C GLY A 92 -6.42 25.69 -4.42
N SER A 93 -6.87 26.49 -5.38
CA SER A 93 -6.10 27.44 -6.19
C SER A 93 -5.66 28.66 -5.39
#